data_AF-A0A9X4AUP3-F1
#
_entry.id   AF-A0A9X4AUP3-F1
#
_cell.length_a   1.000
_cell.length_b   1.000
_cell.length_c   1.000
_cell.angle_alpha   90.00
_cell.angle_beta   90.00
_cell.angle_gamma   90.00
#
_symmetry.space_group_name_H-M   'P 1'
#
loop_
_entity.id
_entity.type
_entity.pdbx_description
1 polymer ?
#
loop_
_entity_poly.entity_id
_entity_poly.type
_entity_poly.pdbx_seq_one_letter_code
_entity_poly.pdbx_strand_id
1 'polypeptide(L)'
;MTFAKSRHRVFPWLALAALAVPAAAFASACSGTATQPAPEDTCTPDLASIQETVFARACSQAGCHASVEPAGFLDLVSPGLEQRLVGAPSKTCENKLLVTPGNPDASFLIEKLRLAMPGCGLRMPPTGALPADEVACVESWIAGLPEGGGGPDAGPDGEADSGTDAPSCETCGGANCVDLATDASHCGICGHACGAGEVCNAGTCAATCGMLDVCGASCVDTQTDPNNCGACGHACATGQTCAGGTCTCGSGSVSFANDVQPLFTANCASAGCHKGVNAQEGLDLSAGKAYAELVDVAASQCNDGRKLVLPGDPAQSYLIDKMMNVELCSGTKMPKLGLLPSPQVTTVANWICAGAPNN
;
A
#
# COMPACT_ATOMS: atom_id res chain seq x y z
N MET A 1 -23.32 36.79 80.62
CA MET A 1 -24.72 36.31 80.76
C MET A 1 -25.07 35.49 79.53
N THR A 2 -25.18 34.17 79.71
CA THR A 2 -26.13 33.24 79.08
C THR A 2 -26.50 33.28 77.57
N PHE A 3 -26.43 32.06 76.99
CA PHE A 3 -27.24 31.42 75.94
C PHE A 3 -26.93 31.61 74.44
N ALA A 4 -26.45 30.52 73.80
CA ALA A 4 -27.07 29.79 72.66
C ALA A 4 -26.09 28.69 72.19
N LYS A 5 -26.27 27.39 72.48
CA LYS A 5 -27.19 26.37 71.92
C LYS A 5 -26.85 25.96 70.48
N SER A 6 -26.47 24.69 70.29
CA SER A 6 -26.96 23.71 69.29
C SER A 6 -25.82 22.72 68.91
N ARG A 7 -25.82 21.48 69.42
CA ARG A 7 -26.27 20.21 68.75
C ARG A 7 -25.24 19.68 67.72
N HIS A 8 -24.93 18.38 67.58
CA HIS A 8 -25.51 17.13 68.07
C HIS A 8 -24.50 15.98 67.87
N ARG A 9 -24.52 15.04 68.83
CA ARG A 9 -24.52 13.56 68.71
C ARG A 9 -23.32 12.77 68.13
N VAL A 10 -22.58 12.19 69.08
CA VAL A 10 -22.23 10.76 69.30
C VAL A 10 -22.11 9.80 68.10
N PHE A 11 -20.93 9.20 67.97
CA PHE A 11 -20.66 7.88 67.39
C PHE A 11 -19.86 7.06 68.42
N PRO A 12 -20.27 5.81 68.71
CA PRO A 12 -19.28 4.74 68.89
C PRO A 12 -19.67 3.53 68.04
N TRP A 13 -18.73 3.00 67.24
CA TRP A 13 -17.92 1.83 67.60
C TRP A 13 -18.75 0.63 68.02
N LEU A 14 -18.83 -0.39 67.15
CA LEU A 14 -19.01 -1.77 67.56
C LEU A 14 -18.25 -2.69 66.61
N ALA A 15 -17.41 -3.50 67.24
CA ALA A 15 -16.52 -4.48 66.66
C ALA A 15 -17.22 -5.84 66.48
N LEU A 16 -16.79 -6.54 65.43
CA LEU A 16 -16.57 -8.00 65.29
C LEU A 16 -17.63 -8.98 65.80
N ALA A 17 -18.19 -9.74 64.85
CA ALA A 17 -18.44 -11.18 65.02
C ALA A 17 -18.24 -11.89 63.67
N ALA A 18 -17.26 -12.80 63.64
CA ALA A 18 -17.01 -13.71 62.52
C ALA A 18 -18.01 -14.88 62.58
N LEU A 19 -18.65 -15.18 61.46
CA LEU A 19 -19.37 -16.44 61.22
C LEU A 19 -19.05 -16.93 59.81
N ALA A 20 -18.45 -18.11 59.75
CA ALA A 20 -18.17 -18.85 58.52
C ALA A 20 -19.48 -19.32 57.87
N VAL A 21 -19.57 -19.21 56.54
CA VAL A 21 -20.66 -19.76 55.73
C VAL A 21 -20.06 -20.68 54.66
N PRO A 22 -20.63 -21.87 54.39
CA PRO A 22 -20.03 -22.85 53.48
C PRO A 22 -20.22 -22.46 52.01
N ALA A 23 -19.29 -22.94 51.18
CA ALA A 23 -19.37 -22.88 49.72
C ALA A 23 -20.61 -23.65 49.22
N ALA A 24 -21.63 -22.92 48.79
CA ALA A 24 -22.72 -23.45 47.98
C ALA A 24 -22.42 -23.17 46.51
N ALA A 25 -22.12 -24.23 45.77
CA ALA A 25 -22.05 -24.21 44.32
C ALA A 25 -23.44 -23.87 43.75
N PHE A 26 -23.59 -22.67 43.21
CA PHE A 26 -24.75 -22.32 42.38
C PHE A 26 -24.52 -22.86 40.96
N ALA A 27 -24.94 -24.10 40.73
CA ALA A 27 -25.27 -24.56 39.39
C ALA A 27 -26.59 -23.89 38.98
N SER A 28 -26.50 -22.75 38.30
CA SER A 28 -27.65 -22.20 37.58
C SER A 28 -27.84 -23.01 36.30
N ALA A 29 -28.69 -24.03 36.40
CA ALA A 29 -29.23 -24.73 35.26
C ALA A 29 -30.25 -23.82 34.55
N CYS A 30 -29.83 -23.21 33.43
CA CYS A 30 -30.77 -22.79 32.40
C CYS A 30 -30.97 -23.97 31.44
N SER A 31 -31.97 -24.80 31.74
CA SER A 31 -32.56 -25.69 30.73
C SER A 31 -33.39 -24.83 29.79
N GLY A 32 -32.72 -24.25 28.80
CA GLY A 32 -33.33 -23.70 27.60
C GLY A 32 -32.69 -24.40 26.41
N THR A 33 -33.33 -25.45 25.92
CA THR A 33 -33.15 -25.88 24.53
C THR A 33 -33.79 -24.82 23.64
N ALA A 34 -33.11 -23.68 23.52
CA ALA A 34 -33.15 -22.95 22.28
C ALA A 34 -32.15 -23.68 21.39
N THR A 35 -32.65 -24.57 20.53
CA THR A 35 -32.07 -24.70 19.20
C THR A 35 -32.29 -23.33 18.56
N GLN A 36 -31.42 -22.39 18.90
CA GLN A 36 -31.15 -21.29 18.01
C GLN A 36 -30.71 -21.99 16.72
N PRO A 37 -31.38 -21.77 15.57
CA PRO A 37 -30.80 -22.22 14.33
C PRO A 37 -29.36 -21.69 14.33
N ALA A 38 -28.40 -22.58 14.03
CA ALA A 38 -27.05 -22.13 13.75
C ALA A 38 -27.17 -20.91 12.82
N PRO A 39 -26.50 -19.78 13.09
CA PRO A 39 -26.45 -18.71 12.09
C PRO A 39 -26.01 -19.41 10.80
N GLU A 40 -26.82 -19.33 9.75
CA GLU A 40 -26.68 -20.25 8.61
C GLU A 40 -25.23 -20.18 8.10
N ASP A 41 -24.46 -21.23 8.44
CA ASP A 41 -23.03 -21.40 8.20
C ASP A 41 -22.79 -21.70 6.71
N THR A 42 -23.41 -20.91 5.83
CA THR A 42 -23.23 -21.02 4.39
C THR A 42 -22.55 -19.75 3.95
N CYS A 43 -21.22 -19.79 3.92
CA CYS A 43 -20.45 -18.81 3.21
C CYS A 43 -20.97 -18.74 1.76
N THR A 44 -21.51 -17.59 1.38
CA THR A 44 -21.88 -17.32 -0.01
C THR A 44 -20.61 -16.84 -0.71
N PRO A 45 -20.28 -17.31 -1.93
CA PRO A 45 -19.03 -16.98 -2.61
C PRO A 45 -19.05 -15.56 -3.20
N ASP A 46 -19.37 -14.58 -2.36
CA ASP A 46 -19.28 -13.16 -2.59
C ASP A 46 -18.45 -12.51 -1.47
N LEU A 47 -17.78 -11.40 -1.80
CA LEU A 47 -16.83 -10.79 -0.88
C LEU A 47 -17.49 -10.26 0.40
N ALA A 48 -18.72 -9.77 0.34
CA ALA A 48 -19.41 -9.23 1.50
C ALA A 48 -19.72 -10.36 2.51
N SER A 49 -20.26 -11.48 2.02
CA SER A 49 -20.50 -12.67 2.85
C SER A 49 -19.21 -13.23 3.44
N ILE A 50 -18.14 -13.36 2.64
CA ILE A 50 -16.83 -13.84 3.11
C ILE A 50 -16.23 -12.91 4.16
N GLN A 51 -16.32 -11.60 3.96
CA GLN A 51 -15.82 -10.60 4.89
C GLN A 51 -16.49 -10.72 6.26
N GLU A 52 -17.82 -10.91 6.28
CA GLU A 52 -18.59 -11.02 7.52
C GLU A 52 -18.47 -12.39 8.21
N THR A 53 -18.47 -13.48 7.44
CA THR A 53 -18.58 -14.84 7.99
C THR A 53 -17.23 -15.51 8.22
N VAL A 54 -16.23 -15.22 7.37
CA VAL A 54 -14.90 -15.84 7.40
C VAL A 54 -13.86 -14.85 7.96
N PHE A 55 -13.63 -13.71 7.30
CA PHE A 55 -12.53 -12.81 7.67
C PHE A 55 -12.76 -12.09 8.99
N ALA A 56 -13.96 -11.54 9.21
CA ALA A 56 -14.31 -10.89 10.47
C ALA A 56 -14.28 -11.88 11.64
N ARG A 57 -14.49 -13.17 11.44
CA ARG A 57 -14.42 -14.17 12.51
C ARG A 57 -13.01 -14.68 12.76
N ALA A 58 -12.29 -15.03 11.69
CA ALA A 58 -11.04 -15.78 11.79
C ALA A 58 -9.77 -14.93 11.64
N CYS A 59 -9.87 -13.75 11.02
CA CYS A 59 -8.71 -12.91 10.67
C CYS A 59 -8.68 -11.58 11.42
N SER A 60 -9.83 -11.12 11.94
CA SER A 60 -9.94 -9.84 12.65
C SER A 60 -9.54 -9.89 14.14
N GLN A 61 -9.44 -11.08 14.72
CA GLN A 61 -9.20 -11.21 16.15
C GLN A 61 -7.80 -10.72 16.54
N ALA A 62 -7.68 -10.20 17.76
CA ALA A 62 -6.42 -9.78 18.38
C ALA A 62 -5.59 -8.75 17.57
N GLY A 63 -6.24 -7.92 16.75
CA GLY A 63 -5.57 -6.83 16.03
C GLY A 63 -4.74 -7.26 14.83
N CYS A 64 -4.92 -8.51 14.34
CA CYS A 64 -4.19 -9.02 13.19
C CYS A 64 -4.58 -8.30 11.90
N HIS A 65 -5.83 -8.42 11.42
CA HIS A 65 -6.24 -7.78 10.16
C HIS A 65 -7.37 -6.76 10.33
N ALA A 66 -7.49 -6.15 11.51
CA ALA A 66 -8.58 -5.23 11.87
C ALA A 66 -8.12 -4.04 12.74
N SER A 67 -6.83 -3.71 12.71
CA SER A 67 -6.22 -2.66 13.54
C SER A 67 -5.73 -1.49 12.70
N VAL A 68 -5.27 -0.42 13.37
CA VAL A 68 -4.61 0.74 12.74
C VAL A 68 -3.27 0.38 12.07
N GLU A 69 -2.68 -0.75 12.44
CA GLU A 69 -1.45 -1.31 11.86
C GLU A 69 -1.66 -2.82 11.61
N PRO A 70 -2.47 -3.19 10.60
CA PRO A 70 -2.81 -4.58 10.39
C PRO A 70 -1.58 -5.36 9.92
N ALA A 71 -1.50 -6.62 10.34
CA ALA A 71 -0.51 -7.59 9.92
C ALA A 71 -0.41 -7.64 8.40
N GLY A 72 0.83 -7.55 7.91
CA GLY A 72 1.10 -7.51 6.48
C GLY A 72 0.49 -6.32 5.73
N PHE A 73 0.14 -5.25 6.44
CA PHE A 73 -0.48 -4.04 5.90
C PHE A 73 -1.82 -4.29 5.20
N LEU A 74 -2.55 -5.33 5.62
CA LEU A 74 -3.80 -5.76 5.01
C LEU A 74 -4.96 -5.70 6.01
N ASP A 75 -5.84 -4.72 5.86
CA ASP A 75 -7.10 -4.63 6.59
C ASP A 75 -8.19 -5.43 5.88
N LEU A 76 -8.68 -6.48 6.54
CA LEU A 76 -9.70 -7.40 6.03
C LEU A 76 -11.12 -7.08 6.54
N VAL A 77 -11.31 -6.00 7.30
CA VAL A 77 -12.57 -5.71 8.00
C VAL A 77 -13.19 -4.39 7.58
N SER A 78 -12.39 -3.38 7.21
CA SER A 78 -12.94 -2.09 6.78
C SER A 78 -13.62 -2.16 5.40
N PRO A 79 -14.55 -1.24 5.07
CA PRO A 79 -15.13 -1.10 3.74
C PRO A 79 -14.07 -0.97 2.63
N GLY A 80 -14.44 -1.31 1.38
CA GLY A 80 -13.52 -1.25 0.24
C GLY A 80 -12.46 -2.36 0.24
N LEU A 81 -12.82 -3.54 0.78
CA LEU A 81 -11.92 -4.68 0.87
C LEU A 81 -11.50 -5.21 -0.51
N GLU A 82 -12.39 -5.12 -1.50
CA GLU A 82 -12.14 -5.61 -2.85
C GLU A 82 -10.91 -4.94 -3.48
N GLN A 83 -10.82 -3.60 -3.39
CA GLN A 83 -9.68 -2.84 -3.91
C GLN A 83 -8.35 -3.17 -3.21
N ARG A 84 -8.41 -3.74 -2.00
CA ARG A 84 -7.21 -4.15 -1.25
C ARG A 84 -6.80 -5.60 -1.52
N LEU A 85 -7.69 -6.43 -2.06
CA LEU A 85 -7.42 -7.86 -2.29
C LEU A 85 -7.24 -8.17 -3.78
N VAL A 86 -8.21 -7.77 -4.60
CA VAL A 86 -8.33 -8.19 -5.99
C VAL A 86 -7.30 -7.47 -6.85
N GLY A 87 -6.38 -8.21 -7.47
CA GLY A 87 -5.28 -7.67 -8.27
C GLY A 87 -4.22 -6.91 -7.47
N ALA A 88 -4.34 -6.85 -6.14
CA ALA A 88 -3.44 -6.08 -5.30
C ALA A 88 -2.14 -6.85 -5.01
N PRO A 89 -0.96 -6.23 -5.13
CA PRO A 89 0.31 -6.88 -4.80
C PRO A 89 0.47 -7.04 -3.28
N SER A 90 0.98 -8.19 -2.87
CA SER A 90 1.33 -8.47 -1.48
C SER A 90 2.47 -7.56 -1.01
N LYS A 91 2.30 -6.96 0.17
CA LYS A 91 3.34 -6.14 0.82
C LYS A 91 4.34 -6.96 1.62
N THR A 92 4.08 -8.24 1.80
CA THR A 92 4.91 -9.16 2.60
C THR A 92 5.62 -10.22 1.75
N CYS A 93 5.29 -10.28 0.47
CA CYS A 93 5.87 -11.23 -0.45
C CYS A 93 5.96 -10.63 -1.84
N GLU A 94 7.18 -10.50 -2.33
CA GLU A 94 7.48 -9.95 -3.64
C GLU A 94 6.87 -10.82 -4.75
N ASN A 95 6.40 -10.20 -5.84
CA ASN A 95 5.86 -10.87 -7.02
C ASN A 95 4.64 -11.78 -6.77
N LYS A 96 3.86 -11.51 -5.73
CA LYS A 96 2.62 -12.22 -5.42
C LYS A 96 1.43 -11.26 -5.39
N LEU A 97 0.35 -11.63 -6.06
CA LEU A 97 -0.95 -10.95 -5.93
C LEU A 97 -1.75 -11.58 -4.78
N LEU A 98 -2.38 -10.74 -3.95
CA LEU A 98 -3.22 -11.17 -2.84
C LEU A 98 -4.37 -12.04 -3.34
N VAL A 99 -5.12 -11.54 -4.32
CA VAL A 99 -6.11 -12.30 -5.09
C VAL A 99 -5.85 -12.10 -6.57
N THR A 100 -5.66 -13.20 -7.30
CA THR A 100 -5.61 -13.23 -8.76
C THR A 100 -7.03 -13.53 -9.25
N PRO A 101 -7.73 -12.58 -9.90
CA PRO A 101 -9.10 -12.77 -10.37
C PRO A 101 -9.23 -14.04 -11.23
N GLY A 102 -10.26 -14.85 -10.98
CA GLY A 102 -10.55 -16.10 -11.70
C GLY A 102 -9.60 -17.26 -11.40
N ASN A 103 -8.47 -17.02 -10.71
CA ASN A 103 -7.47 -18.03 -10.46
C ASN A 103 -7.14 -18.18 -8.96
N PRO A 104 -7.88 -19.05 -8.23
CA PRO A 104 -7.65 -19.30 -6.81
C PRO A 104 -6.26 -19.89 -6.52
N ASP A 105 -5.75 -20.78 -7.37
CA ASP A 105 -4.46 -21.43 -7.13
C ASP A 105 -3.27 -20.47 -7.34
N ALA A 106 -3.44 -19.43 -8.17
CA ALA A 106 -2.48 -18.35 -8.32
C ALA A 106 -2.64 -17.22 -7.28
N SER A 107 -3.62 -17.32 -6.38
CA SER A 107 -3.90 -16.28 -5.37
C SER A 107 -3.10 -16.51 -4.09
N PHE A 108 -2.32 -15.52 -3.67
CA PHE A 108 -1.52 -15.63 -2.45
C PHE A 108 -2.38 -15.80 -1.18
N LEU A 109 -3.60 -15.28 -1.18
CA LEU A 109 -4.58 -15.52 -0.12
C LEU A 109 -4.85 -17.02 0.06
N ILE A 110 -5.11 -17.77 -1.03
CA ILE A 110 -5.38 -19.21 -0.96
C ILE A 110 -4.12 -19.99 -0.56
N GLU A 111 -2.96 -19.58 -1.07
CA GLU A 111 -1.67 -20.13 -0.64
C GLU A 111 -1.51 -20.03 0.89
N LYS A 112 -1.84 -18.87 1.46
CA LYS A 112 -1.78 -18.61 2.90
C LYS A 112 -2.80 -19.40 3.72
N LEU A 113 -3.97 -19.70 3.19
CA LEU A 113 -5.00 -20.47 3.90
C LEU A 113 -4.71 -21.98 3.90
N ARG A 114 -4.14 -22.50 2.80
CA ARG A 114 -3.91 -23.92 2.59
C ARG A 114 -2.55 -24.41 3.09
N LEU A 115 -1.46 -23.72 2.76
CA LEU A 115 -0.13 -24.28 2.91
C LEU A 115 0.42 -24.08 4.32
N ALA A 116 0.87 -25.16 4.97
CA ALA A 116 1.53 -25.10 6.27
C ALA A 116 2.83 -24.27 6.22
N MET A 117 3.52 -24.29 5.07
CA MET A 117 4.69 -23.48 4.77
C MET A 117 4.51 -22.88 3.36
N PRO A 118 3.86 -21.70 3.25
CA PRO A 118 3.78 -20.99 1.98
C PRO A 118 5.17 -20.49 1.55
N GLY A 119 5.34 -20.11 0.29
CA GLY A 119 6.62 -19.65 -0.27
C GLY A 119 7.20 -18.43 0.44
N CYS A 120 6.38 -17.73 1.22
CA CYS A 120 6.75 -16.58 2.02
C CYS A 120 5.84 -16.44 3.24
N GLY A 121 6.43 -16.17 4.40
CA GLY A 121 5.75 -16.05 5.70
C GLY A 121 5.12 -17.37 6.19
N LEU A 122 4.24 -17.26 7.19
CA LEU A 122 3.53 -18.41 7.76
C LEU A 122 2.12 -18.53 7.22
N ARG A 123 1.54 -19.72 7.39
CA ARG A 123 0.13 -20.01 7.17
C ARG A 123 -0.76 -19.07 8.00
N MET A 124 -1.88 -18.66 7.41
CA MET A 124 -2.91 -17.86 8.07
C MET A 124 -4.24 -18.60 8.15
N PRO A 125 -5.04 -18.41 9.22
CA PRO A 125 -4.67 -17.69 10.44
C PRO A 125 -3.66 -18.48 11.30
N PRO A 126 -2.84 -17.82 12.12
CA PRO A 126 -1.84 -18.49 12.95
C PRO A 126 -2.48 -19.27 14.11
N THR A 127 -3.75 -19.00 14.41
CA THR A 127 -4.55 -19.63 15.46
C THR A 127 -5.03 -21.03 15.10
N GLY A 128 -4.91 -21.45 13.84
CA GLY A 128 -5.33 -22.77 13.39
C GLY A 128 -5.82 -22.79 11.95
N ALA A 129 -6.13 -23.98 11.44
CA ALA A 129 -6.71 -24.10 10.11
C ALA A 129 -8.15 -23.59 10.05
N LEU A 130 -8.47 -22.85 8.98
CA LEU A 130 -9.86 -22.69 8.58
C LEU A 130 -10.45 -24.06 8.19
N PRO A 131 -11.74 -24.30 8.45
CA PRO A 131 -12.49 -25.41 7.88
C PRO A 131 -12.38 -25.46 6.36
N ALA A 132 -12.41 -26.67 5.79
CA ALA A 132 -12.21 -26.88 4.36
C ALA A 132 -13.31 -26.24 3.49
N ASP A 133 -14.54 -26.20 4.01
CA ASP A 133 -15.70 -25.56 3.38
C ASP A 133 -15.57 -24.03 3.33
N GLU A 134 -15.03 -23.40 4.37
CA GLU A 134 -14.75 -21.96 4.37
C GLU A 134 -13.65 -21.60 3.39
N VAL A 135 -12.58 -22.41 3.34
CA VAL A 135 -11.54 -22.22 2.33
C VAL A 135 -12.15 -22.34 0.94
N ALA A 136 -12.90 -23.41 0.65
CA ALA A 136 -13.56 -23.65 -0.63
C ALA A 136 -14.51 -22.52 -1.06
N CYS A 137 -15.16 -21.87 -0.11
CA CYS A 137 -15.99 -20.69 -0.39
C CYS A 137 -15.17 -19.50 -0.90
N VAL A 138 -14.02 -19.21 -0.27
CA VAL A 138 -13.11 -18.14 -0.73
C VAL A 138 -12.61 -18.42 -2.14
N GLU A 139 -12.31 -19.68 -2.47
CA GLU A 139 -11.85 -20.07 -3.82
C GLU A 139 -12.97 -19.96 -4.85
N SER A 140 -14.20 -20.31 -4.46
CA SER A 140 -15.37 -20.17 -5.32
C SER A 140 -15.66 -18.72 -5.64
N TRP A 141 -15.48 -17.82 -4.66
CA TRP A 141 -15.54 -16.37 -4.90
C TRP A 141 -14.44 -15.92 -5.86
N ILE A 142 -13.18 -16.29 -5.62
CA ILE A 142 -12.06 -15.90 -6.48
C ILE A 142 -12.24 -16.41 -7.91
N ALA A 143 -12.67 -17.66 -8.08
CA ALA A 143 -12.96 -18.27 -9.39
C ALA A 143 -14.11 -17.58 -10.13
N GLY A 144 -15.03 -16.93 -9.40
CA GLY A 144 -16.14 -16.16 -9.96
C GLY A 144 -15.78 -14.73 -10.38
N LEU A 145 -14.58 -14.25 -10.04
CA LEU A 145 -14.11 -12.93 -10.48
C LEU A 145 -13.75 -12.96 -11.97
N PRO A 146 -14.09 -11.90 -12.74
CA PRO A 146 -13.76 -11.85 -14.15
C PRO A 146 -12.23 -11.85 -14.34
N GLU A 147 -11.72 -12.82 -15.10
CA GLU A 147 -10.32 -12.84 -15.53
C GLU A 147 -10.08 -11.62 -16.43
N GLY A 148 -9.29 -10.65 -15.94
CA GLY A 148 -8.94 -9.44 -16.69
C GLY A 148 -9.43 -8.08 -16.13
N GLY A 149 -10.02 -7.99 -14.93
CA GLY A 149 -10.29 -6.70 -14.26
C GLY A 149 -9.18 -6.34 -13.27
N GLY A 150 -8.48 -5.20 -13.32
CA GLY A 150 -8.96 -3.86 -13.67
C GLY A 150 -9.51 -3.20 -12.41
N GLY A 151 -8.70 -2.32 -11.78
CA GLY A 151 -9.19 -1.38 -10.79
C GLY A 151 -10.28 -0.46 -11.37
N PRO A 152 -10.91 0.40 -10.55
CA PRO A 152 -12.18 1.06 -10.88
C PRO A 152 -12.02 2.20 -11.90
N ASP A 153 -11.75 1.89 -13.16
CA ASP A 153 -11.72 2.86 -14.27
C ASP A 153 -12.46 2.38 -15.54
N ALA A 154 -13.18 1.25 -15.51
CA ALA A 154 -13.98 0.80 -16.66
C ALA A 154 -15.36 1.49 -16.71
N GLY A 155 -15.50 2.47 -17.61
CA GLY A 155 -16.79 3.01 -18.06
C GLY A 155 -17.64 1.98 -18.82
N PRO A 156 -18.93 2.27 -19.07
CA PRO A 156 -19.92 1.28 -19.56
C PRO A 156 -19.89 1.03 -21.08
N ASP A 157 -18.91 1.56 -21.79
CA ASP A 157 -18.74 1.49 -23.23
C ASP A 157 -17.41 0.80 -23.55
N GLY A 158 -17.49 -0.51 -23.84
CA GLY A 158 -16.39 -1.38 -24.22
C GLY A 158 -15.74 -1.01 -25.56
N GLU A 159 -15.19 0.18 -25.65
CA GLU A 159 -14.14 0.53 -26.59
C GLU A 159 -12.80 0.17 -25.96
N ALA A 160 -12.01 -0.61 -26.70
CA ALA A 160 -10.66 -0.95 -26.31
C ALA A 160 -9.82 0.32 -26.21
N ASP A 161 -9.63 0.80 -24.99
CA ASP A 161 -8.70 1.89 -24.72
C ASP A 161 -7.27 1.33 -24.79
N SER A 162 -6.65 1.58 -25.93
CA SER A 162 -5.21 1.56 -26.12
C SER A 162 -4.58 2.65 -25.24
N GLY A 163 -4.28 2.34 -23.98
CA GLY A 163 -3.67 3.31 -23.09
C GLY A 163 -3.40 2.83 -21.67
N THR A 164 -2.38 1.99 -21.49
CA THR A 164 -1.30 2.06 -20.48
C THR A 164 -0.74 0.67 -20.20
N ASP A 165 0.23 0.31 -21.02
CA ASP A 165 1.03 -0.92 -20.90
C ASP A 165 1.83 -0.92 -19.59
N ALA A 166 1.35 -1.67 -18.61
CA ALA A 166 2.28 -2.34 -17.70
C ALA A 166 2.74 -3.60 -18.45
N PRO A 167 4.02 -3.75 -18.81
CA PRO A 167 4.46 -4.91 -19.54
C PRO A 167 4.17 -6.17 -18.73
N SER A 168 3.64 -7.19 -19.41
CA SER A 168 3.48 -8.52 -18.84
C SER A 168 4.87 -9.04 -18.46
N CYS A 169 5.21 -8.86 -17.19
CA CYS A 169 6.47 -9.25 -16.63
C CYS A 169 6.57 -10.78 -16.56
N GLU A 170 7.39 -11.40 -17.41
CA GLU A 170 7.66 -12.84 -17.37
C GLU A 170 9.09 -13.11 -16.93
N THR A 171 9.31 -14.08 -16.04
CA THR A 171 10.64 -14.33 -15.44
C THR A 171 11.56 -15.17 -16.32
N CYS A 172 11.05 -15.77 -17.39
CA CYS A 172 11.81 -16.58 -18.35
C CYS A 172 12.80 -17.59 -17.73
N GLY A 173 12.44 -18.17 -16.58
CA GLY A 173 13.27 -19.11 -15.83
C GLY A 173 14.44 -18.49 -15.04
N GLY A 174 14.57 -17.16 -15.06
CA GLY A 174 15.52 -16.37 -14.28
C GLY A 174 14.88 -15.68 -13.06
N ALA A 175 15.70 -14.92 -12.33
CA ALA A 175 15.25 -14.13 -11.18
C ALA A 175 14.70 -12.74 -11.58
N ASN A 176 14.98 -12.29 -12.81
CA ASN A 176 14.63 -10.97 -13.28
C ASN A 176 13.41 -11.02 -14.18
N CYS A 177 12.55 -10.02 -14.03
CA CYS A 177 11.47 -9.74 -14.94
C CYS A 177 12.00 -9.40 -16.33
N VAL A 178 11.40 -10.00 -17.36
CA VAL A 178 11.66 -9.68 -18.76
C VAL A 178 10.35 -9.21 -19.39
N ASP A 179 10.41 -8.09 -20.10
CA ASP A 179 9.30 -7.59 -20.89
C ASP A 179 9.34 -8.22 -22.29
N LEU A 180 8.44 -9.17 -22.55
CA LEU A 180 8.39 -9.86 -23.83
C LEU A 180 7.97 -8.95 -25.00
N ALA A 181 7.40 -7.77 -24.73
CA ALA A 181 7.01 -6.84 -25.76
C ALA A 181 8.20 -6.06 -26.34
N THR A 182 9.26 -5.90 -25.57
CA THR A 182 10.38 -5.00 -25.88
C THR A 182 11.75 -5.66 -25.78
N ASP A 183 11.91 -6.79 -25.09
CA ASP A 183 13.19 -7.48 -24.95
C ASP A 183 13.52 -8.30 -26.19
N ALA A 184 14.56 -7.89 -26.92
CA ALA A 184 15.01 -8.56 -28.13
C ALA A 184 15.59 -9.98 -27.93
N SER A 185 15.91 -10.39 -26.70
CA SER A 185 16.34 -11.76 -26.37
C SER A 185 15.18 -12.67 -25.97
N HIS A 186 14.00 -12.10 -25.71
CA HIS A 186 12.80 -12.80 -25.23
C HIS A 186 11.52 -12.28 -25.93
N CYS A 187 11.60 -11.98 -27.22
CA CYS A 187 10.54 -11.26 -27.92
C CYS A 187 9.30 -12.15 -28.16
N GLY A 188 8.17 -11.78 -27.55
CA GLY A 188 6.89 -12.49 -27.61
C GLY A 188 6.84 -13.78 -26.78
N ILE A 189 7.98 -14.43 -26.55
CA ILE A 189 8.11 -15.60 -25.69
C ILE A 189 9.54 -15.73 -25.16
N CYS A 190 9.68 -16.30 -23.97
CA CYS A 190 10.97 -16.55 -23.34
C CYS A 190 11.94 -17.34 -24.23
N GLY A 191 13.15 -16.80 -24.42
CA GLY A 191 14.23 -17.42 -25.18
C GLY A 191 14.11 -17.23 -26.70
N HIS A 192 13.11 -16.49 -27.18
CA HIS A 192 13.00 -16.12 -28.58
C HIS A 192 13.79 -14.84 -28.86
N ALA A 193 15.07 -15.00 -29.21
CA ALA A 193 15.91 -13.88 -29.60
C ALA A 193 15.66 -13.47 -31.06
N CYS A 194 15.56 -12.16 -31.31
CA CYS A 194 15.46 -11.61 -32.65
C CYS A 194 16.77 -11.78 -33.43
N GLY A 195 16.66 -11.83 -34.76
CA GLY A 195 17.78 -11.97 -35.66
C GLY A 195 18.71 -10.75 -35.64
N ALA A 196 19.90 -10.90 -36.22
CA ALA A 196 20.87 -9.82 -36.28
C ALA A 196 20.30 -8.62 -37.06
N GLY A 197 20.20 -7.47 -36.38
CA GLY A 197 19.65 -6.23 -36.93
C GLY A 197 18.12 -6.10 -36.81
N GLU A 198 17.46 -7.05 -36.16
CA GLU A 198 16.04 -6.95 -35.82
C GLU A 198 15.84 -6.38 -34.41
N VAL A 199 14.67 -5.79 -34.19
CA VAL A 199 14.20 -5.19 -32.94
C VAL A 199 12.96 -5.91 -32.46
N CYS A 200 12.76 -5.97 -31.15
CA CYS A 200 11.48 -6.45 -30.61
C CYS A 200 10.46 -5.31 -30.66
N ASN A 201 9.40 -5.51 -31.43
CA ASN A 201 8.31 -4.56 -31.59
C ASN A 201 7.00 -5.23 -31.18
N ALA A 202 6.47 -4.86 -30.01
CA ALA A 202 5.23 -5.40 -29.45
C ALA A 202 5.21 -6.95 -29.46
N GLY A 203 6.33 -7.58 -29.07
CA GLY A 203 6.46 -9.03 -28.98
C GLY A 203 6.68 -9.75 -30.31
N THR A 204 6.97 -9.02 -31.39
CA THR A 204 7.36 -9.60 -32.67
C THR A 204 8.71 -9.06 -33.12
N CYS A 205 9.62 -9.94 -33.55
CA CYS A 205 10.87 -9.53 -34.17
C CYS A 205 10.60 -8.86 -35.52
N ALA A 206 11.04 -7.62 -35.67
CA ALA A 206 10.83 -6.81 -36.86
C ALA A 206 12.14 -6.16 -37.31
N ALA A 207 12.27 -5.90 -38.61
CA ALA A 207 13.43 -5.20 -39.15
C ALA A 207 13.45 -3.70 -38.82
N THR A 208 12.30 -3.11 -38.47
CA THR A 208 12.15 -1.69 -38.13
C THR A 208 11.06 -1.49 -37.07
N CYS A 209 11.09 -0.35 -36.40
CA CYS A 209 10.08 0.06 -35.41
C CYS A 209 8.83 0.73 -36.00
N GLY A 210 8.71 0.77 -37.34
CA GLY A 210 7.62 1.49 -37.99
C GLY A 210 7.65 2.98 -37.65
N MET A 211 6.63 3.45 -36.93
CA MET A 211 6.49 4.84 -36.47
C MET A 211 7.12 5.10 -35.08
N LEU A 212 7.55 4.05 -34.38
CA LEU A 212 8.20 4.15 -33.08
C LEU A 212 9.70 4.41 -33.22
N ASP A 213 10.32 4.90 -32.15
CA ASP A 213 11.75 5.16 -32.10
C ASP A 213 12.54 3.90 -31.74
N VAL A 214 13.76 3.80 -32.28
CA VAL A 214 14.68 2.69 -31.98
C VAL A 214 15.52 3.05 -30.76
N CYS A 215 15.21 2.45 -29.61
CA CYS A 215 15.97 2.61 -28.38
C CYS A 215 16.77 1.33 -28.08
N GLY A 216 17.96 1.23 -28.67
CA GLY A 216 18.77 0.01 -28.60
C GLY A 216 18.17 -1.10 -29.46
N ALA A 217 17.73 -2.20 -28.84
CA ALA A 217 17.11 -3.34 -29.53
C ALA A 217 15.57 -3.36 -29.41
N SER A 218 15.00 -2.30 -28.84
CA SER A 218 13.57 -2.20 -28.52
C SER A 218 12.95 -1.04 -29.29
N CYS A 219 11.69 -1.22 -29.67
CA CYS A 219 10.86 -0.16 -30.21
C CYS A 219 10.09 0.53 -29.09
N VAL A 220 10.22 1.84 -29.01
CA VAL A 220 9.65 2.63 -27.92
C VAL A 220 8.91 3.84 -28.48
N ASP A 221 7.74 4.13 -27.92
CA ASP A 221 7.05 5.39 -28.16
C ASP A 221 7.62 6.47 -27.24
N THR A 222 8.57 7.26 -27.74
CA THR A 222 9.14 8.37 -26.95
C THR A 222 8.12 9.46 -26.65
N GLN A 223 6.94 9.46 -27.28
CA GLN A 223 5.91 10.46 -27.02
C GLN A 223 5.13 10.16 -25.73
N THR A 224 5.15 8.92 -25.27
CA THR A 224 4.30 8.43 -24.17
C THR A 224 5.05 7.57 -23.16
N ASP A 225 6.22 7.02 -23.49
CA ASP A 225 7.01 6.22 -22.56
C ASP A 225 7.72 7.10 -21.51
N PRO A 226 7.38 6.98 -20.21
CA PRO A 226 8.02 7.75 -19.15
C PRO A 226 9.50 7.42 -18.94
N ASN A 227 10.05 6.33 -19.47
CA ASN A 227 11.47 5.99 -19.37
C ASN A 227 12.29 6.48 -20.59
N ASN A 228 11.63 6.94 -21.65
CA ASN A 228 12.24 7.32 -22.93
C ASN A 228 11.59 8.59 -23.51
N CYS A 229 11.19 9.53 -22.67
CA CYS A 229 10.33 10.64 -23.08
C CYS A 229 11.05 11.66 -23.95
N GLY A 230 10.63 11.84 -25.20
CA GLY A 230 11.23 12.72 -26.20
C GLY A 230 12.58 12.25 -26.76
N ALA A 231 13.26 11.33 -26.08
CA ALA A 231 14.48 10.66 -26.54
C ALA A 231 14.74 9.37 -25.74
N CYS A 232 15.43 8.40 -26.37
CA CYS A 232 15.85 7.17 -25.71
C CYS A 232 16.67 7.44 -24.44
N GLY A 233 16.29 6.78 -23.35
CA GLY A 233 16.92 6.92 -22.03
C GLY A 233 16.59 8.22 -21.29
N HIS A 234 15.74 9.10 -21.85
CA HIS A 234 15.26 10.29 -21.16
C HIS A 234 14.08 9.95 -20.23
N ALA A 235 14.38 9.37 -19.08
CA ALA A 235 13.36 9.05 -18.08
C ALA A 235 12.82 10.32 -17.40
N CYS A 236 11.49 10.39 -17.27
CA CYS A 236 10.82 11.42 -16.50
C CYS A 236 11.11 11.27 -15.01
N ALA A 237 11.16 12.41 -14.31
CA ALA A 237 11.38 12.39 -12.87
C ALA A 237 10.18 11.74 -12.15
N THR A 238 10.42 11.28 -10.92
CA THR A 238 9.34 10.75 -10.07
C THR A 238 8.18 11.74 -10.01
N GLY A 239 6.96 11.25 -10.26
CA GLY A 239 5.72 12.04 -10.26
C GLY A 239 5.42 12.79 -11.57
N GLN A 240 6.27 12.63 -12.59
CA GLN A 240 5.99 13.09 -13.94
C GLN A 240 5.53 11.93 -14.84
N THR A 241 4.77 12.27 -15.87
CA THR A 241 4.37 11.38 -16.96
C THR A 241 4.90 11.93 -18.28
N CYS A 242 5.13 11.05 -19.26
CA CYS A 242 5.46 11.50 -20.61
C CYS A 242 4.19 11.85 -21.36
N ALA A 243 4.10 13.08 -21.86
CA ALA A 243 2.99 13.54 -22.70
C ALA A 243 3.53 14.31 -23.90
N GLY A 244 3.36 13.76 -25.10
CA GLY A 244 3.81 14.38 -26.34
C GLY A 244 5.34 14.57 -26.42
N GLY A 245 6.10 13.65 -25.80
CA GLY A 245 7.56 13.69 -25.79
C GLY A 245 8.15 14.68 -24.79
N THR A 246 7.34 15.15 -23.84
CA THR A 246 7.79 16.02 -22.75
C THR A 246 7.33 15.45 -21.41
N CYS A 247 8.23 15.45 -20.42
CA CYS A 247 7.87 15.10 -19.05
C CYS A 247 6.99 16.20 -18.46
N THR A 248 5.77 15.83 -18.09
CA THR A 248 4.76 16.74 -17.57
C THR A 248 4.26 16.25 -16.21
N CYS A 249 3.74 17.16 -15.40
CA CYS A 249 3.12 16.80 -14.14
C CYS A 249 1.75 16.17 -14.39
N GLY A 250 1.49 15.00 -13.78
CA GLY A 250 0.16 14.39 -13.81
C GLY A 250 -0.90 15.28 -13.13
N SER A 251 -2.14 15.23 -13.60
CA SER A 251 -3.26 16.07 -13.15
C SER A 251 -3.93 15.62 -11.84
N GLY A 252 -3.25 14.83 -11.01
CA GLY A 252 -3.78 14.38 -9.73
C GLY A 252 -3.81 15.51 -8.70
N SER A 253 -4.97 15.74 -8.06
CA SER A 253 -5.08 16.70 -6.97
C SER A 253 -4.54 16.08 -5.67
N VAL A 254 -3.26 16.31 -5.37
CA VAL A 254 -2.67 15.93 -4.08
C VAL A 254 -2.83 17.07 -3.08
N SER A 255 -3.38 16.78 -1.90
CA SER A 255 -3.54 17.71 -0.79
C SER A 255 -2.33 17.66 0.14
N PHE A 256 -1.80 18.83 0.49
CA PHE A 256 -0.73 18.88 1.49
C PHE A 256 -1.23 18.36 2.85
N ALA A 257 -2.40 18.83 3.31
CA ALA A 257 -2.91 18.50 4.62
C ALA A 257 -3.32 17.02 4.75
N ASN A 258 -3.92 16.46 3.70
CA ASN A 258 -4.52 15.11 3.76
C ASN A 258 -3.61 14.01 3.23
N ASP A 259 -2.71 14.31 2.28
CA ASP A 259 -1.89 13.27 1.64
C ASP A 259 -0.41 13.37 2.02
N VAL A 260 0.16 14.57 2.10
CA VAL A 260 1.60 14.75 2.32
C VAL A 260 1.96 14.85 3.79
N GLN A 261 1.26 15.69 4.56
CA GLN A 261 1.56 15.91 5.97
C GLN A 261 1.46 14.63 6.82
N PRO A 262 0.52 13.69 6.59
CA PRO A 262 0.51 12.42 7.29
C PRO A 262 1.76 11.58 7.02
N LEU A 263 2.28 11.60 5.79
CA LEU A 263 3.53 10.89 5.45
C LEU A 263 4.71 11.45 6.21
N PHE A 264 4.84 12.78 6.30
CA PHE A 264 5.90 13.41 7.10
C PHE A 264 5.74 13.13 8.59
N THR A 265 4.51 13.13 9.09
CA THR A 265 4.23 12.85 10.50
C THR A 265 4.63 11.43 10.87
N ALA A 266 4.27 10.46 10.04
CA ALA A 266 4.53 9.05 10.28
C ALA A 266 6.02 8.69 10.11
N ASN A 267 6.68 9.24 9.10
CA ASN A 267 7.99 8.75 8.66
C ASN A 267 9.16 9.68 9.00
N CYS A 268 8.92 10.96 9.29
CA CYS A 268 9.98 11.97 9.40
C CYS A 268 9.96 12.74 10.73
N ALA A 269 8.78 13.14 11.19
CA ALA A 269 8.58 14.01 12.36
C ALA A 269 8.63 13.25 13.70
N SER A 270 9.61 12.35 13.85
CA SER A 270 9.90 11.69 15.12
C SER A 270 10.82 12.55 16.00
N ALA A 271 10.67 12.44 17.32
CA ALA A 271 11.49 13.19 18.26
C ALA A 271 12.98 12.83 18.09
N GLY A 272 13.84 13.83 17.88
CA GLY A 272 15.26 13.64 17.58
C GLY A 272 15.61 13.41 16.10
N CYS A 273 14.60 13.34 15.22
CA CYS A 273 14.78 13.43 13.77
C CYS A 273 14.29 14.80 13.30
N HIS A 274 13.07 14.94 12.78
CA HIS A 274 12.57 16.22 12.25
C HIS A 274 11.38 16.77 13.03
N LYS A 275 11.49 16.83 14.36
CA LYS A 275 10.43 17.36 15.24
C LYS A 275 10.97 18.16 16.41
N GLY A 276 10.44 19.37 16.60
CA GLY A 276 10.70 20.24 17.74
C GLY A 276 12.06 20.94 17.73
N VAL A 277 12.45 21.50 18.87
CA VAL A 277 13.64 22.37 19.03
C VAL A 277 14.99 21.69 18.75
N ASN A 278 15.03 20.36 18.70
CA ASN A 278 16.22 19.56 18.40
C ASN A 278 16.08 18.84 17.05
N ALA A 279 15.29 19.38 16.13
CA ALA A 279 15.16 18.84 14.80
C ALA A 279 16.51 18.89 14.07
N GLN A 280 16.85 17.79 13.39
CA GLN A 280 18.05 17.65 12.58
C GLN A 280 18.07 18.75 11.53
N GLU A 281 19.20 19.44 11.46
CA GLU A 281 19.43 20.54 10.52
C GLU A 281 18.42 21.69 10.67
N GLY A 282 17.74 21.79 11.82
CA GLY A 282 16.73 22.82 12.09
C GLY A 282 15.40 22.63 11.36
N LEU A 283 15.18 21.52 10.65
CA LEU A 283 13.98 21.27 9.86
C LEU A 283 12.89 20.55 10.67
N ASP A 284 11.80 21.26 11.03
CA ASP A 284 10.65 20.69 11.74
C ASP A 284 9.51 20.31 10.76
N LEU A 285 9.29 19.00 10.61
CA LEU A 285 8.27 18.42 9.72
C LEU A 285 6.95 18.11 10.44
N SER A 286 6.76 18.62 11.65
CA SER A 286 5.51 18.48 12.39
C SER A 286 4.35 19.23 11.70
N ALA A 287 3.14 18.72 11.91
CA ALA A 287 1.92 19.36 11.41
C ALA A 287 1.84 20.83 11.85
N GLY A 288 1.53 21.72 10.89
CA GLY A 288 1.47 23.17 11.08
C GLY A 288 2.82 23.90 10.96
N LYS A 289 3.93 23.17 10.75
CA LYS A 289 5.27 23.73 10.50
C LYS A 289 5.82 23.32 9.14
N ALA A 290 5.69 22.04 8.79
CA ALA A 290 6.38 21.43 7.66
C ALA A 290 6.27 22.21 6.33
N TYR A 291 5.08 22.72 5.98
CA TYR A 291 4.90 23.47 4.74
C TYR A 291 5.83 24.68 4.66
N ALA A 292 5.82 25.53 5.69
CA ALA A 292 6.60 26.77 5.73
C ALA A 292 8.10 26.52 5.82
N GLU A 293 8.51 25.37 6.36
CA GLU A 293 9.92 24.97 6.49
C GLU A 293 10.45 24.29 5.21
N LEU A 294 9.58 23.82 4.31
CA LEU A 294 9.96 23.09 3.09
C LEU A 294 9.82 23.93 1.82
N VAL A 295 8.66 24.54 1.62
CA VAL A 295 8.28 25.12 0.34
C VAL A 295 8.98 26.44 0.13
N ASP A 296 9.68 26.55 -1.00
CA ASP A 296 10.49 27.71 -1.35
C ASP A 296 11.64 28.04 -0.38
N VAL A 297 11.99 27.12 0.52
CA VAL A 297 13.09 27.27 1.49
C VAL A 297 14.40 26.76 0.88
N ALA A 298 15.47 27.54 1.02
CA ALA A 298 16.80 27.14 0.53
C ALA A 298 17.29 25.86 1.22
N ALA A 299 17.81 24.91 0.45
CA ALA A 299 18.44 23.72 1.00
C ALA A 299 19.81 24.09 1.57
N SER A 300 19.90 24.34 2.89
CA SER A 300 21.13 24.75 3.59
C SER A 300 22.30 23.76 3.43
N GLN A 301 22.00 22.52 3.09
CA GLN A 301 22.97 21.45 2.85
C GLN A 301 23.57 21.46 1.44
N CYS A 302 23.08 22.34 0.56
CA CYS A 302 23.49 22.46 -0.83
C CYS A 302 24.05 23.86 -1.10
N ASN A 303 25.23 23.92 -1.71
CA ASN A 303 25.88 25.19 -2.09
C ASN A 303 25.55 25.62 -3.53
N ASP A 304 24.62 24.94 -4.18
CA ASP A 304 24.18 25.18 -5.56
C ASP A 304 22.93 26.07 -5.67
N GLY A 305 22.36 26.47 -4.52
CA GLY A 305 21.20 27.38 -4.46
C GLY A 305 19.85 26.70 -4.64
N ARG A 306 19.78 25.37 -4.67
CA ARG A 306 18.51 24.66 -4.78
C ARG A 306 17.65 24.77 -3.52
N LYS A 307 16.37 24.44 -3.66
CA LYS A 307 15.37 24.51 -2.58
C LYS A 307 15.06 23.13 -2.00
N LEU A 308 14.60 23.08 -0.75
CA LEU A 308 14.08 21.86 -0.13
C LEU A 308 12.90 21.34 -0.96
N VAL A 309 11.93 22.20 -1.22
CA VAL A 309 10.88 21.99 -2.23
C VAL A 309 10.86 23.18 -3.18
N LEU A 310 11.07 22.92 -4.47
CA LEU A 310 10.87 23.86 -5.56
C LEU A 310 9.48 23.57 -6.20
N PRO A 311 8.48 24.44 -6.00
CA PRO A 311 7.15 24.25 -6.59
C PRO A 311 7.20 24.03 -8.10
N GLY A 312 6.51 23.00 -8.57
CA GLY A 312 6.41 22.62 -9.98
C GLY A 312 7.57 21.75 -10.50
N ASP A 313 8.64 21.59 -9.73
CA ASP A 313 9.83 20.88 -10.17
C ASP A 313 10.33 19.87 -9.11
N PRO A 314 9.79 18.64 -9.12
CA PRO A 314 10.26 17.60 -8.21
C PRO A 314 11.70 17.18 -8.47
N ALA A 315 12.19 17.27 -9.72
CA ALA A 315 13.55 16.88 -10.09
C ALA A 315 14.62 17.81 -9.49
N GLN A 316 14.29 19.09 -9.32
CA GLN A 316 15.18 20.08 -8.70
C GLN A 316 14.95 20.24 -7.19
N SER A 317 13.95 19.57 -6.63
CA SER A 317 13.61 19.62 -5.20
C SER A 317 14.51 18.69 -4.37
N TYR A 318 15.31 19.26 -3.48
CA TYR A 318 16.26 18.48 -2.67
C TYR A 318 15.59 17.45 -1.74
N LEU A 319 14.32 17.66 -1.38
CA LEU A 319 13.53 16.69 -0.63
C LEU A 319 13.38 15.36 -1.40
N ILE A 320 13.14 15.41 -2.72
CA ILE A 320 13.02 14.20 -3.56
C ILE A 320 14.35 13.47 -3.64
N ASP A 321 15.44 14.21 -3.86
CA ASP A 321 16.80 13.68 -3.88
C ASP A 321 17.16 12.93 -2.61
N LYS A 322 16.84 13.52 -1.44
CA LYS A 322 16.98 12.87 -0.13
C LYS A 322 16.18 11.57 -0.03
N MET A 323 14.96 11.52 -0.54
CA MET A 323 14.11 10.34 -0.49
C MET A 323 14.53 9.24 -1.46
N MET A 324 15.07 9.63 -2.62
CA MET A 324 15.46 8.70 -3.70
C MET A 324 16.94 8.31 -3.66
N ASN A 325 17.76 9.00 -2.85
CA ASN A 325 19.22 8.85 -2.82
C ASN A 325 19.88 9.18 -4.17
N VAL A 326 19.47 10.31 -4.75
CA VAL A 326 19.98 10.83 -6.03
C VAL A 326 20.63 12.19 -5.73
N GLU A 327 21.80 12.45 -6.31
CA GLU A 327 22.49 13.76 -6.26
C GLU A 327 22.52 14.46 -4.89
N LEU A 328 22.79 13.70 -3.83
CA LEU A 328 22.85 14.23 -2.48
C LEU A 328 24.03 15.21 -2.34
N CYS A 329 23.73 16.50 -2.16
CA CYS A 329 24.74 17.52 -1.85
C CYS A 329 25.55 17.16 -0.59
N SER A 330 24.87 16.70 0.46
CA SER A 330 25.45 16.31 1.74
C SER A 330 24.54 15.32 2.47
N GLY A 331 25.05 14.62 3.48
CA GLY A 331 24.30 13.68 4.30
C GLY A 331 23.91 12.38 3.57
N THR A 332 22.95 11.64 4.13
CA THR A 332 22.49 10.35 3.60
C THR A 332 21.05 10.41 3.11
N LYS A 333 20.61 9.35 2.42
CA LYS A 333 19.21 9.06 2.14
C LYS A 333 18.35 9.23 3.40
N MET A 334 17.15 9.76 3.23
CA MET A 334 16.11 9.86 4.26
C MET A 334 14.81 9.21 3.78
N PRO A 335 13.96 8.69 4.68
CA PRO A 335 14.20 8.53 6.12
C PRO A 335 15.30 7.48 6.42
N LYS A 336 16.03 7.67 7.52
CA LYS A 336 17.12 6.75 7.95
C LYS A 336 16.59 5.44 8.56
N LEU A 337 15.38 5.47 9.10
CA LEU A 337 14.72 4.32 9.71
C LEU A 337 13.52 3.94 8.84
N GLY A 338 13.64 2.82 8.13
CA GLY A 338 12.65 2.38 7.14
C GLY A 338 12.84 3.00 5.76
N LEU A 339 12.43 2.29 4.72
CA LEU A 339 12.31 2.84 3.37
C LEU A 339 10.94 3.51 3.26
N LEU A 340 10.87 4.73 2.74
CA LEU A 340 9.60 5.27 2.26
C LEU A 340 9.20 4.41 1.04
N PRO A 341 8.03 3.73 1.05
CA PRO A 341 7.57 2.99 -0.12
C PRO A 341 7.49 3.91 -1.33
N SER A 342 7.86 3.42 -2.52
CA SER A 342 7.83 4.20 -3.78
C SER A 342 6.51 4.97 -3.98
N PRO A 343 5.32 4.43 -3.67
CA PRO A 343 4.07 5.19 -3.77
C PRO A 343 4.03 6.45 -2.92
N GLN A 344 4.59 6.43 -1.71
CA GLN A 344 4.62 7.60 -0.82
C GLN A 344 5.56 8.68 -1.35
N VAL A 345 6.70 8.28 -1.94
CA VAL A 345 7.60 9.24 -2.61
C VAL A 345 6.91 9.85 -3.82
N THR A 346 6.18 9.04 -4.59
CA THR A 346 5.36 9.52 -5.71
C THR A 346 4.29 10.50 -5.26
N THR A 347 3.62 10.27 -4.13
CA THR A 347 2.65 11.24 -3.56
C THR A 347 3.31 12.59 -3.29
N VAL A 348 4.48 12.62 -2.63
CA VAL A 348 5.21 13.87 -2.36
C VAL A 348 5.65 14.52 -3.67
N ALA A 349 6.17 13.75 -4.63
CA ALA A 349 6.62 14.27 -5.91
C ALA A 349 5.46 14.86 -6.73
N ASN A 350 4.31 14.20 -6.77
CA ASN A 350 3.09 14.70 -7.42
C ASN A 350 2.62 16.01 -6.79
N TRP A 351 2.63 16.11 -5.46
CA TRP A 351 2.32 17.37 -4.77
C TRP A 351 3.27 18.50 -5.17
N ILE A 352 4.58 18.24 -5.21
CA ILE A 352 5.56 19.23 -5.67
C ILE A 352 5.28 19.63 -7.12
N CYS A 353 5.05 18.64 -7.99
CA CYS A 353 4.75 18.84 -9.40
C CYS A 353 3.50 19.71 -9.61
N ALA A 354 2.47 19.54 -8.78
CA ALA A 354 1.25 20.35 -8.79
C ALA A 354 1.45 21.80 -8.28
N GLY A 355 2.69 22.23 -8.06
CA GLY A 355 3.01 23.56 -7.53
C GLY A 355 3.03 23.62 -6.01
N ALA A 356 3.12 22.47 -5.32
CA ALA A 356 3.16 22.36 -3.87
C ALA A 356 2.06 23.17 -3.15
N PRO A 357 0.77 23.01 -3.48
CA PRO A 357 -0.31 23.78 -2.85
C PRO A 357 -0.42 23.48 -1.34
N ASN A 358 -0.82 24.48 -0.55
CA ASN A 358 -1.12 24.33 0.88
C ASN A 358 -2.64 24.18 1.10
N ASN A 359 -3.17 23.00 0.79
CA ASN A 359 -4.61 22.69 0.73
C ASN A 359 -5.03 21.50 1.58
#